data_AF-W5LZH8-F1
#
_entry.id   AF-W5LZH8-F1
#
_cell.length_a   1.000
_cell.length_b   1.000
_cell.length_c   1.000
_cell.angle_alpha   90.00
_cell.angle_beta   90.00
_cell.angle_gamma   90.00
#
_symmetry.space_group_name_H-M   'P 1'
#
loop_
_entity.id
_entity.type
_entity.pdbx_description
1 polymer ?
#
loop_
_entity_poly.entity_id
_entity_poly.type
_entity_poly.pdbx_seq_one_letter_code
_entity_poly.pdbx_strand_id
1 'polypeptide(L)'
;MDFLKNNEEQPYFRDVTKLTTGSYYEMVKIHNPNEFDVMLLLPAPRLELTELRGFSGLYYQLAVVRAPRTPLRAFLLPDGRSISATRILQDTRGLVKTFLRTYRGESRHASRGRWLMDRKRASCPAVTLTLHSPEAAEPISLDIVPTLEVPAAQGWPGAARGGLCVQDWLGKKARRHFISQALYFVPKQPPGRQRGEEAKGECGHPCTPCAPALSVWTPLYALRPSSLSVDTPVPPAPQVSQCGHPCTPCAPSLSV
;
A
#
# COMPACT_ATOMS: atom_id res chain seq x y z
N MET A 1 9.93 16.72 3.93
CA MET A 1 10.69 15.77 3.08
C MET A 1 12.19 15.97 3.22
N ASP A 2 12.66 17.18 3.55
CA ASP A 2 14.09 17.51 3.60
C ASP A 2 14.89 16.67 4.61
N PHE A 3 14.30 16.31 5.74
CA PHE A 3 14.91 15.38 6.69
C PHE A 3 15.35 14.06 6.04
N LEU A 4 14.53 13.48 5.16
CA LEU A 4 14.84 12.21 4.50
C LEU A 4 15.90 12.40 3.39
N LYS A 5 15.81 13.50 2.63
CA LYS A 5 16.75 13.83 1.55
C LYS A 5 18.17 14.09 2.05
N ASN A 6 18.29 14.69 3.23
CA ASN A 6 19.57 15.05 3.84
C ASN A 6 20.11 13.95 4.78
N ASN A 7 19.40 12.83 4.94
CA ASN A 7 19.83 11.76 5.85
C ASN A 7 20.99 10.95 5.25
N GLU A 8 22.15 10.93 5.91
CA GLU A 8 23.33 10.16 5.46
C GLU A 8 23.35 8.70 5.91
N GLU A 9 22.71 8.41 7.04
CA GLU A 9 22.69 7.07 7.63
C GLU A 9 21.83 6.09 6.80
N GLN A 10 20.79 6.61 6.15
CA GLN A 10 19.79 5.83 5.42
C GLN A 10 19.61 6.33 3.97
N PRO A 11 20.63 6.14 3.12
CA PRO A 11 20.66 6.72 1.77
C PRO A 11 19.54 6.23 0.86
N TYR A 12 18.92 5.06 1.14
CA TYR A 12 17.80 4.56 0.34
C TYR A 12 16.55 5.45 0.42
N PHE A 13 16.34 6.14 1.54
CA PHE A 13 15.18 6.99 1.75
C PHE A 13 15.34 8.40 1.16
N ARG A 14 16.49 8.74 0.57
CA ARG A 14 16.74 10.07 -0.02
C ARG A 14 15.90 10.32 -1.26
N ASP A 15 15.69 9.28 -2.07
CA ASP A 15 14.94 9.35 -3.33
C ASP A 15 13.44 9.09 -3.14
N VAL A 16 12.95 9.16 -1.91
CA VAL A 16 11.56 8.89 -1.59
C VAL A 16 10.65 10.00 -2.14
N THR A 17 9.54 9.61 -2.75
CA THR A 17 8.48 10.55 -3.16
C THR A 17 7.23 10.36 -2.31
N LYS A 18 6.41 11.41 -2.21
CA LYS A 18 5.15 11.37 -1.48
C LYS A 18 4.02 11.00 -2.44
N LEU A 19 3.22 10.00 -2.09
CA LEU A 19 1.92 9.79 -2.71
C LEU A 19 0.82 10.04 -1.68
N THR A 20 0.05 11.10 -1.91
CA THR A 20 -1.22 11.34 -1.19
C THR A 20 -2.33 10.69 -2.00
N THR A 21 -3.03 9.72 -1.40
CA THR A 21 -4.05 8.93 -2.12
C THR A 21 -5.40 9.61 -2.22
N GLY A 22 -5.55 10.83 -1.72
CA GLY A 22 -6.69 11.73 -1.85
C GLY A 22 -6.48 12.93 -0.93
N SER A 23 -7.17 14.04 -1.16
CA SER A 23 -7.15 15.19 -0.25
C SER A 23 -8.38 15.21 0.66
N TYR A 24 -8.27 15.88 1.81
CA TYR A 24 -9.40 16.13 2.72
C TYR A 24 -10.63 16.70 1.98
N TYR A 25 -10.39 17.57 1.00
CA TYR A 25 -11.43 18.23 0.20
C TYR A 25 -12.06 17.34 -0.85
N GLU A 26 -11.42 16.22 -1.21
CA GLU A 26 -11.99 15.28 -2.16
C GLU A 26 -13.11 14.45 -1.50
N MET A 27 -13.17 14.30 -0.17
CA MET A 27 -14.19 13.54 0.59
C MET A 27 -14.44 12.08 0.13
N VAL A 28 -13.71 11.56 -0.87
CA VAL A 28 -13.99 10.25 -1.49
C VAL A 28 -13.27 9.07 -0.83
N LYS A 29 -12.37 9.31 0.15
CA LYS A 29 -11.50 8.26 0.72
C LYS A 29 -11.27 8.32 2.23
N ILE A 30 -11.94 9.21 2.95
CA ILE A 30 -11.79 9.34 4.39
C ILE A 30 -13.00 8.72 5.09
N HIS A 31 -12.77 7.65 5.86
CA HIS A 31 -13.80 7.15 6.79
C HIS A 31 -13.98 8.16 7.94
N ASN A 32 -12.88 8.73 8.42
CA ASN A 32 -12.86 9.70 9.51
C ASN A 32 -12.13 10.98 9.06
N PRO A 33 -12.65 12.18 9.35
CA PRO A 33 -12.04 13.45 8.94
C PRO A 33 -10.69 13.72 9.62
N ASN A 34 -10.43 13.05 10.75
CA ASN A 34 -9.22 13.20 11.55
C ASN A 34 -8.13 12.18 11.20
N GLU A 35 -8.34 11.36 10.16
CA GLU A 35 -7.42 10.29 9.74
C GLU A 35 -6.83 10.57 8.36
N PHE A 36 -5.51 10.53 8.27
CA PHE A 36 -4.78 10.83 7.05
C PHE A 36 -3.78 9.73 6.71
N ASP A 37 -3.80 9.25 5.48
CA ASP A 37 -2.81 8.31 4.96
C ASP A 37 -1.81 8.99 4.03
N VAL A 38 -0.53 8.69 4.22
CA VAL A 38 0.55 9.11 3.31
C VAL A 38 1.40 7.91 2.95
N MET A 39 1.54 7.65 1.66
CA MET A 39 2.45 6.65 1.16
C MET A 39 3.81 7.30 0.83
N LEU A 40 4.88 6.69 1.35
CA LEU A 40 6.25 7.02 1.01
C LEU A 40 6.73 6.06 -0.07
N LEU A 41 6.82 6.55 -1.30
CA LEU A 41 7.21 5.77 -2.47
C LEU A 41 8.73 5.63 -2.52
N LEU A 42 9.19 4.41 -2.31
CA LEU A 42 10.58 3.99 -2.37
C LEU A 42 10.85 3.39 -3.76
N PRO A 43 11.80 3.93 -4.53
CA PRO A 43 12.06 3.43 -5.88
C PRO A 43 12.60 2.00 -5.81
N ALA A 44 12.02 1.12 -6.63
CA ALA A 44 12.50 -0.25 -6.81
C ALA A 44 12.95 -0.47 -8.26
N PRO A 45 13.95 -1.35 -8.50
CA PRO A 45 14.25 -1.82 -9.84
C PRO A 45 13.14 -2.77 -10.32
N ARG A 46 13.34 -3.39 -11.50
CA ARG A 46 12.49 -4.53 -11.87
C ARG A 46 12.66 -5.68 -10.86
N LEU A 47 11.54 -6.26 -10.45
CA LEU A 47 11.45 -7.29 -9.43
C LEU A 47 10.93 -8.60 -10.00
N GLU A 48 11.42 -9.71 -9.45
CA GLU A 48 10.78 -11.02 -9.55
C GLU A 48 9.66 -11.08 -8.51
N LEU A 49 8.43 -11.33 -8.98
CA LEU A 49 7.23 -11.39 -8.16
C LEU A 49 6.83 -12.85 -8.00
N THR A 50 6.94 -13.39 -6.77
CA THR A 50 6.50 -14.75 -6.47
C THR A 50 5.24 -14.70 -5.64
N GLU A 51 4.11 -15.14 -6.19
CA GLU A 51 2.84 -15.19 -5.48
C GLU A 51 2.90 -16.16 -4.29
N LEU A 52 2.34 -15.74 -3.17
CA LEU A 52 2.19 -16.60 -2.00
C LEU A 52 0.99 -17.55 -2.19
N ARG A 53 1.25 -18.85 -2.11
CA ARG A 53 0.22 -19.89 -2.26
C ARG A 53 -0.93 -19.69 -1.28
N GLY A 54 -2.16 -19.88 -1.76
CA GLY A 54 -3.39 -19.79 -0.95
C GLY A 54 -3.94 -18.37 -0.78
N PHE A 55 -3.37 -17.37 -1.48
CA PHE A 55 -3.78 -15.97 -1.34
C PHE A 55 -4.22 -15.29 -2.64
N SER A 56 -4.38 -16.05 -3.74
CA SER A 56 -4.99 -15.58 -5.00
C SER A 56 -4.45 -14.22 -5.49
N GLY A 57 -3.13 -14.04 -5.48
CA GLY A 57 -2.48 -12.83 -5.97
C GLY A 57 -2.53 -11.64 -5.03
N LEU A 58 -2.89 -11.79 -3.75
CA LEU A 58 -2.92 -10.70 -2.76
C LEU A 58 -1.59 -10.49 -2.02
N TYR A 59 -0.75 -11.52 -1.94
CA TYR A 59 0.53 -11.46 -1.24
C TYR A 59 1.64 -12.03 -2.12
N TYR A 60 2.79 -11.36 -2.12
CA TYR A 60 3.96 -11.73 -2.91
C TYR A 60 5.21 -11.71 -2.06
N GLN A 61 6.16 -12.56 -2.45
CA GLN A 61 7.57 -12.32 -2.19
C GLN A 61 8.18 -11.52 -3.34
N LEU A 62 8.98 -10.53 -2.97
CA LEU A 62 9.67 -9.67 -3.91
C LEU A 62 11.16 -9.95 -3.87
N ALA A 63 11.75 -10.22 -5.02
CA ALA A 63 13.18 -10.37 -5.17
C ALA A 63 13.71 -9.47 -6.28
N VAL A 64 14.94 -8.99 -6.13
CA VAL A 64 15.62 -8.30 -7.23
C VAL A 64 16.07 -9.31 -8.29
N VAL A 65 15.88 -8.98 -9.57
CA VAL A 65 16.34 -9.84 -10.69
C VAL A 65 17.87 -9.97 -10.68
N ARG A 66 18.57 -8.92 -10.24
CA ARG A 66 20.02 -8.83 -10.15
C ARG A 66 20.41 -8.06 -8.89
N ALA A 67 21.55 -8.40 -8.29
CA ALA A 67 22.07 -7.71 -7.11
C ALA A 67 22.15 -6.20 -7.36
N PRO A 68 21.44 -5.36 -6.59
CA PRO A 68 21.41 -3.93 -6.82
C PRO A 68 22.74 -3.30 -6.35
N ARG A 69 23.24 -2.35 -7.14
CA ARG A 69 24.31 -1.43 -6.71
C ARG A 69 23.75 -0.24 -5.91
N THR A 70 22.42 -0.15 -5.79
CA THR A 70 21.73 0.91 -5.08
C THR A 70 21.67 0.63 -3.57
N PRO A 71 21.36 1.65 -2.74
CA PRO A 71 21.15 1.49 -1.30
C PRO A 71 20.12 0.42 -0.90
N LEU A 72 19.22 0.01 -1.80
CA LEU A 72 18.25 -1.07 -1.59
C LEU A 72 18.92 -2.38 -1.09
N ARG A 73 20.20 -2.61 -1.42
CA ARG A 73 20.95 -3.81 -0.99
C ARG A 73 20.94 -4.03 0.53
N ALA A 74 20.84 -2.98 1.34
CA ALA A 74 20.78 -3.07 2.80
C ALA A 74 19.53 -3.83 3.30
N PHE A 75 18.47 -3.84 2.49
CA PHE A 75 17.19 -4.47 2.82
C PHE A 75 17.05 -5.89 2.29
N LEU A 76 18.10 -6.46 1.67
CA LEU A 76 18.06 -7.82 1.15
C LEU A 76 18.23 -8.85 2.28
N LEU A 77 17.54 -9.97 2.16
CA LEU A 77 17.71 -11.14 3.00
C LEU A 77 19.09 -11.82 2.73
N PRO A 78 19.49 -12.81 3.55
CA PRO A 78 20.78 -13.49 3.39
C PRO A 78 21.00 -14.14 2.02
N ASP A 79 19.93 -14.40 1.26
CA ASP A 79 19.99 -14.88 -0.12
C ASP A 79 20.50 -13.84 -1.14
N GLY A 80 20.69 -12.58 -0.71
CA GLY A 80 21.17 -11.48 -1.53
C GLY A 80 20.19 -11.06 -2.64
N ARG A 81 18.92 -11.50 -2.58
CA ARG A 81 17.91 -11.19 -3.60
C ARG A 81 16.57 -10.76 -3.05
N SER A 82 16.05 -11.46 -2.04
CA SER A 82 14.71 -11.20 -1.50
C SER A 82 14.69 -9.93 -0.67
N ILE A 83 13.70 -9.06 -0.88
CA ILE A 83 13.57 -7.79 -0.17
C ILE A 83 12.81 -8.00 1.14
N SER A 84 13.40 -7.58 2.25
CA SER A 84 12.80 -7.63 3.57
C SER A 84 11.83 -6.47 3.80
N ALA A 85 10.53 -6.76 3.77
CA ALA A 85 9.45 -5.88 4.21
C ALA A 85 9.64 -5.42 5.66
N THR A 86 10.09 -6.32 6.52
CA THR A 86 10.26 -6.03 7.96
C THR A 86 11.38 -5.03 8.21
N ARG A 87 12.54 -5.16 7.54
CA ARG A 87 13.65 -4.21 7.69
C ARG A 87 13.28 -2.82 7.17
N ILE A 88 12.62 -2.73 6.02
CA ILE A 88 12.15 -1.44 5.48
C ILE A 88 11.19 -0.75 6.46
N LEU A 89 10.24 -1.49 7.03
CA LEU A 89 9.28 -0.94 8.01
C LEU A 89 9.97 -0.53 9.32
N GLN A 90 10.96 -1.30 9.79
CA GLN A 90 11.76 -0.97 10.97
C GLN A 90 12.55 0.32 10.77
N ASP A 91 13.25 0.46 9.64
CA ASP A 91 14.05 1.65 9.34
C ASP A 91 13.17 2.88 9.13
N THR A 92 12.02 2.72 8.47
CA THR A 92 11.00 3.79 8.35
C THR A 92 10.58 4.29 9.73
N ARG A 93 10.26 3.37 10.66
CA ARG A 93 9.88 3.71 12.03
C ARG A 93 11.03 4.37 12.80
N GLY A 94 12.27 3.92 12.60
CA GLY A 94 13.47 4.52 13.16
C GLY A 94 13.67 5.96 12.70
N LEU A 95 13.56 6.20 11.39
CA LEU A 95 13.66 7.52 10.79
C LEU A 95 12.59 8.48 11.31
N VAL A 96 11.33 8.04 11.38
CA VAL A 96 10.24 8.84 11.94
C VAL A 96 10.51 9.17 13.41
N LYS A 97 10.99 8.20 14.20
CA LYS A 97 11.34 8.41 15.61
C LYS A 97 12.48 9.43 15.76
N THR A 98 13.51 9.36 14.93
CA THR A 98 14.63 10.32 14.93
C THR A 98 14.15 11.70 14.51
N PHE A 99 13.35 11.79 13.45
CA PHE A 99 12.73 13.05 13.01
C PHE A 99 11.93 13.72 14.13
N LEU A 100 11.07 12.97 14.84
CA LEU A 100 10.28 13.51 15.94
C LEU A 100 11.13 14.02 17.12
N ARG A 101 12.32 13.43 17.34
CA ARG A 101 13.27 13.94 18.35
C ARG A 101 13.85 15.28 17.94
N THR A 102 14.31 15.41 16.69
CA THR A 102 14.86 16.66 16.14
C THR A 102 13.78 17.76 16.08
N TYR A 103 12.60 17.41 15.58
CA TYR A 103 11.45 18.32 15.48
C TYR A 103 11.03 18.91 16.84
N ARG A 104 11.18 18.14 17.93
CA ARG A 104 10.94 18.61 19.30
C ARG A 104 12.04 19.53 19.82
N GLY A 105 13.30 19.28 19.46
CA GLY A 105 14.45 20.10 19.88
C GLY A 105 14.47 21.51 19.27
N GLU A 106 13.83 21.68 18.11
CA GLU A 106 13.81 22.94 17.34
C GLU A 106 12.48 23.72 17.48
N SER A 107 11.45 23.13 18.10
CA SER A 107 10.08 23.64 17.95
C SER A 107 9.74 24.87 18.81
N ARG A 108 9.59 26.01 18.12
CA ARG A 108 8.75 27.18 18.51
C ARG A 108 7.24 26.89 18.42
N HIS A 109 6.85 25.64 18.17
CA HIS A 109 5.48 25.20 17.85
C HIS A 109 4.79 24.40 18.96
N ALA A 110 5.30 24.44 20.19
CA ALA A 110 4.65 23.81 21.34
C ALA A 110 3.18 24.24 21.51
N SER A 111 2.82 25.45 21.05
CA SER A 111 1.45 25.97 21.04
C SER A 111 0.50 25.29 20.06
N ARG A 112 1.00 24.62 18.99
CA ARG A 112 0.17 23.98 17.95
C ARG A 112 -0.15 22.51 18.19
N GLY A 113 0.36 21.95 19.28
CA GLY A 113 0.18 20.54 19.62
C GLY A 113 1.44 19.68 19.47
N ARG A 114 1.31 18.42 19.87
CA ARG A 114 2.42 17.47 20.00
C ARG A 114 2.17 16.22 19.17
N TRP A 115 3.08 15.94 18.25
CA TRP A 115 3.14 14.66 17.55
C TRP A 115 3.72 13.55 18.44
N LEU A 116 2.98 12.46 18.55
CA LEU A 116 3.36 11.21 19.19
C LEU A 116 3.41 10.10 18.14
N MET A 117 4.33 9.15 18.32
CA MET A 117 4.37 7.96 17.49
C MET A 117 3.69 6.81 18.23
N ASP A 118 2.71 6.18 17.59
CA ASP A 118 1.92 5.11 18.19
C ASP A 118 2.72 3.81 18.30
N ARG A 119 2.26 2.91 19.17
CA ARG A 119 2.85 1.58 19.33
C ARG A 119 2.72 0.78 18.04
N LYS A 120 3.75 -0.02 17.74
CA LYS A 120 3.73 -0.92 16.57
C LYS A 120 2.58 -1.91 16.72
N ARG A 121 1.68 -1.95 15.74
CA ARG A 121 0.62 -2.97 15.63
C ARG A 121 1.13 -4.14 14.80
N ALA A 122 0.84 -5.36 15.21
CA ALA A 122 1.18 -6.55 14.43
C ALA A 122 0.48 -6.50 13.07
N SER A 123 1.15 -6.93 12.01
CA SER A 123 0.65 -6.93 10.61
C SER A 123 0.25 -5.57 10.01
N CYS A 124 0.36 -4.47 10.75
CA CYS A 124 0.09 -3.14 10.23
C CYS A 124 1.29 -2.63 9.41
N PRO A 125 1.09 -2.21 8.15
CA PRO A 125 2.17 -1.69 7.32
C PRO A 125 2.51 -0.21 7.61
N ALA A 126 1.71 0.47 8.42
CA ALA A 126 1.85 1.90 8.69
C ALA A 126 2.71 2.19 9.94
N VAL A 127 3.40 3.33 9.89
CA VAL A 127 3.92 4.04 11.06
C VAL A 127 2.94 5.17 11.38
N THR A 128 2.05 4.92 12.34
CA THR A 128 1.02 5.86 12.76
C THR A 128 1.59 6.93 13.70
N LEU A 129 1.26 8.18 13.41
CA LEU A 129 1.51 9.35 14.24
C LEU A 129 0.19 9.96 14.69
N THR A 130 0.16 10.43 15.94
CA THR A 130 -1.02 11.09 16.52
C THR A 130 -0.64 12.49 16.96
N LEU A 131 -1.33 13.50 16.44
CA LEU A 131 -1.21 14.89 16.85
C LEU A 131 -2.25 15.20 17.92
N HIS A 132 -1.76 15.52 19.12
CA HIS A 132 -2.59 16.06 20.18
C HIS A 132 -2.46 17.59 20.19
N SER A 133 -3.53 18.29 19.81
CA SER A 133 -3.61 19.74 19.92
C SER A 133 -4.48 20.13 21.12
N PRO A 134 -4.10 21.15 21.91
CA PRO A 134 -4.95 21.64 23.00
C PRO A 134 -6.25 22.29 22.49
N GLU A 135 -6.27 22.76 21.23
CA GLU A 135 -7.42 23.44 20.63
C GLU A 135 -8.40 22.49 19.91
N ALA A 136 -7.98 21.23 19.67
CA ALA A 136 -8.80 20.25 18.98
C ALA A 136 -9.45 19.28 19.98
N ALA A 137 -10.75 19.04 19.83
CA ALA A 137 -11.48 18.08 20.67
C ALA A 137 -11.03 16.63 20.42
N GLU A 138 -10.63 16.30 19.19
CA GLU A 138 -10.14 14.98 18.80
C GLU A 138 -8.73 15.04 18.23
N PRO A 139 -7.89 14.02 18.48
CA PRO A 139 -6.56 13.95 17.91
C PRO A 139 -6.59 13.62 16.41
N ILE A 140 -5.61 14.12 15.68
CA ILE A 140 -5.42 13.80 14.26
C ILE A 140 -4.45 12.63 14.13
N SER A 141 -4.81 11.58 13.40
CA SER A 141 -3.94 10.45 13.06
C SER A 141 -3.36 10.60 11.65
N LEU A 142 -2.09 10.22 11.50
CA LEU A 142 -1.36 10.21 10.24
C LEU A 142 -0.64 8.86 10.08
N ASP A 143 -1.07 8.07 9.12
CA ASP A 143 -0.48 6.78 8.77
C ASP A 143 0.56 6.95 7.66
N ILE A 144 1.83 6.71 8.01
CA ILE A 144 2.94 6.74 7.07
C ILE A 144 3.24 5.32 6.59
N VAL A 145 2.98 5.04 5.31
CA VAL A 145 3.13 3.70 4.73
C VAL A 145 4.32 3.65 3.76
N PRO A 146 5.45 3.03 4.11
CA PRO A 146 6.54 2.81 3.17
C PRO A 146 6.08 1.85 2.07
N THR A 147 6.34 2.20 0.83
CA THR A 147 5.78 1.52 -0.33
C THR A 147 6.82 1.40 -1.43
N LEU A 148 7.07 0.21 -1.95
CA LEU A 148 7.93 0.05 -3.13
C LEU A 148 7.18 0.47 -4.38
N GLU A 149 7.75 1.37 -5.17
CA GLU A 149 7.27 1.74 -6.50
C GLU A 149 8.02 0.93 -7.55
N VAL A 150 7.31 0.03 -8.22
CA VAL A 150 7.83 -0.80 -9.30
C VAL A 150 7.63 -0.08 -10.64
N PRO A 151 8.66 -0.03 -11.50
CA PRO A 151 8.59 0.71 -12.76
C PRO A 151 7.43 0.24 -13.65
N ALA A 152 6.68 1.19 -14.23
CA ALA A 152 5.57 0.94 -15.14
C ALA A 152 5.89 -0.06 -16.27
N ALA A 153 7.14 -0.05 -16.76
CA ALA A 153 7.62 -0.96 -17.81
C ALA A 153 7.60 -2.46 -17.42
N GLN A 154 7.48 -2.80 -16.14
CA GLN A 154 7.28 -4.19 -15.69
C GLN A 154 5.83 -4.67 -15.88
N GLY A 155 4.87 -3.74 -15.84
CA GLY A 155 3.45 -4.05 -15.88
C GLY A 155 2.94 -4.77 -14.62
N TRP A 156 1.63 -4.97 -14.57
CA TRP A 156 0.98 -5.62 -13.42
C TRP A 156 1.23 -7.14 -13.38
N PRO A 157 1.25 -7.76 -12.18
CA PRO A 157 1.38 -9.20 -12.01
C PRO A 157 0.24 -9.96 -12.70
N GLY A 158 0.53 -11.21 -13.11
CA GLY A 158 -0.40 -12.05 -13.86
C GLY A 158 -1.79 -12.15 -13.22
N ALA A 159 -1.84 -12.34 -11.90
CA ALA A 159 -3.09 -12.42 -11.14
C ALA A 159 -3.99 -11.18 -11.27
N ALA A 160 -3.41 -10.00 -11.53
CA ALA A 160 -4.14 -8.74 -11.67
C ALA A 160 -4.41 -8.33 -13.12
N ARG A 161 -3.79 -8.99 -14.12
CA ARG A 161 -3.95 -8.63 -15.55
C ARG A 161 -5.35 -8.90 -16.09
N GLY A 162 -6.02 -9.92 -15.57
CA GLY A 162 -7.43 -10.20 -15.85
C GLY A 162 -8.39 -9.33 -15.04
N GLY A 163 -7.89 -8.61 -14.04
CA GLY A 163 -8.68 -7.74 -13.18
C GLY A 163 -9.04 -6.39 -13.81
N LEU A 164 -9.54 -5.49 -12.96
CA LEU A 164 -10.04 -4.15 -13.31
C LEU A 164 -11.09 -4.19 -14.43
N CYS A 165 -12.31 -4.62 -14.07
CA CYS A 165 -13.45 -4.79 -14.97
C CYS A 165 -14.17 -3.47 -15.27
N VAL A 166 -13.45 -2.48 -15.80
CA VAL A 166 -13.98 -1.12 -16.10
C VAL A 166 -14.18 -0.88 -17.60
N GLN A 167 -14.03 -1.91 -18.43
CA GLN A 167 -14.10 -1.80 -19.90
C GLN A 167 -15.47 -1.28 -20.36
N ASP A 168 -16.54 -1.75 -19.74
CA ASP A 168 -17.91 -1.41 -20.12
C ASP A 168 -18.38 -0.11 -19.45
N TRP A 169 -17.63 0.39 -18.47
CA TRP A 169 -17.95 1.63 -17.74
C TRP A 169 -17.08 2.81 -18.20
N LEU A 170 -15.75 2.70 -18.08
CA LEU A 170 -14.79 3.76 -18.42
C LEU A 170 -14.13 3.55 -19.79
N GLY A 171 -14.42 2.44 -20.46
CA GLY A 171 -13.85 2.11 -21.76
C GLY A 171 -12.53 1.36 -21.67
N LYS A 172 -12.23 0.60 -22.74
CA LYS A 172 -10.97 -0.16 -22.90
C LYS A 172 -9.72 0.73 -22.85
N LYS A 173 -9.82 1.98 -23.32
CA LYS A 173 -8.71 2.96 -23.29
C LYS A 173 -8.34 3.36 -21.87
N ALA A 174 -9.34 3.65 -21.02
CA ALA A 174 -9.10 3.97 -19.61
C ALA A 174 -8.49 2.79 -18.86
N ARG A 175 -9.03 1.57 -19.08
CA ARG A 175 -8.43 0.35 -18.52
C ARG A 175 -6.95 0.21 -18.91
N ARG A 176 -6.62 0.36 -20.20
CA ARG A 176 -5.24 0.28 -20.69
C ARG A 176 -4.32 1.31 -20.02
N HIS A 177 -4.83 2.53 -19.83
CA HIS A 177 -4.09 3.58 -19.13
C HIS A 177 -3.77 3.18 -17.68
N PHE A 178 -4.75 2.69 -16.92
CA PHE A 178 -4.54 2.27 -15.53
C PHE A 178 -3.54 1.12 -15.39
N ILE A 179 -3.69 0.06 -16.20
CA ILE A 179 -2.79 -1.12 -16.10
C ILE A 179 -1.36 -0.84 -16.62
N SER A 180 -1.16 0.28 -17.34
CA SER A 180 0.16 0.75 -17.77
C SER A 180 0.87 1.65 -16.73
N GLN A 181 0.18 2.06 -15.66
CA GLN A 181 0.80 2.83 -14.59
C GLN A 181 1.73 1.96 -13.73
N ALA A 182 2.56 2.63 -12.94
CA ALA A 182 3.40 2.00 -11.93
C ALA A 182 2.57 1.16 -10.95
N LEU A 183 3.22 0.15 -10.38
CA LEU A 183 2.64 -0.75 -9.39
C LEU A 183 3.30 -0.50 -8.04
N TYR A 184 2.51 -0.54 -6.99
CA TYR A 184 2.98 -0.26 -5.63
C TYR A 184 2.94 -1.53 -4.79
N PHE A 185 3.89 -1.72 -3.88
CA PHE A 185 3.87 -2.83 -2.93
C PHE A 185 4.05 -2.33 -1.49
N VAL A 186 3.16 -2.77 -0.62
CA VAL A 186 3.09 -2.38 0.80
C VAL A 186 3.55 -3.56 1.69
N PRO A 187 4.34 -3.33 2.75
CA PRO A 187 4.88 -4.37 3.62
C PRO A 187 3.82 -4.89 4.61
N LYS A 188 2.81 -5.59 4.10
CA LYS A 188 1.71 -6.16 4.89
C LYS A 188 1.85 -7.68 4.99
N GLN A 189 1.69 -8.19 6.20
CA GLN A 189 1.71 -9.63 6.45
C GLN A 189 0.30 -10.23 6.31
N PRO A 190 0.19 -11.48 5.82
CA PRO A 190 -1.09 -12.17 5.72
C PRO A 190 -1.62 -12.57 7.10
N PRO A 191 -2.96 -12.64 7.27
CA PRO A 191 -3.56 -13.11 8.50
C PRO A 191 -3.16 -14.56 8.81
N GLY A 192 -3.03 -14.90 10.09
CA GLY A 192 -2.73 -16.26 10.54
C GLY A 192 -1.24 -16.64 10.60
N ARG A 193 -0.32 -15.84 10.07
CA ARG A 193 1.14 -16.03 10.30
C ARG A 193 1.58 -15.29 11.57
N GLN A 194 1.46 -15.91 12.74
CA GLN A 194 2.08 -15.39 13.98
C GLN A 194 3.44 -16.06 14.27
N ARG A 195 4.43 -15.20 14.54
CA ARG A 195 5.68 -15.36 15.32
C ARG A 195 6.65 -16.53 15.03
N GLY A 196 7.89 -16.13 14.71
CA GLY A 196 9.12 -16.92 14.77
C GLY A 196 10.28 -16.17 14.12
N GLU A 197 10.92 -15.24 14.84
CA GLU A 197 12.36 -15.03 14.64
C GLU A 197 13.02 -16.32 15.14
N GLU A 198 13.86 -16.95 14.31
CA GLU A 198 14.41 -18.31 14.45
C GLU A 198 13.49 -19.48 14.06
N ALA A 199 13.64 -19.93 12.82
CA ALA A 199 13.55 -21.35 12.49
C ALA A 199 14.95 -21.83 12.12
N LYS A 200 15.77 -22.11 13.15
CA LYS A 200 16.96 -22.94 13.05
C LYS A 200 16.49 -24.34 13.44
N GLY A 201 16.64 -25.33 12.55
CA GLY A 201 16.40 -26.75 12.87
C GLY A 201 15.42 -27.44 11.94
N GLU A 202 16.01 -28.14 10.97
CA GLU A 202 15.57 -29.38 10.31
C GLU A 202 14.13 -29.86 10.54
N CYS A 203 13.36 -29.92 9.46
CA CYS A 203 12.25 -30.86 9.34
C CYS A 203 12.53 -31.79 8.14
N GLY A 204 12.85 -33.05 8.44
CA GLY A 204 13.03 -34.10 7.44
C GLY A 204 11.69 -34.54 6.84
N HIS A 205 11.27 -33.88 5.76
CA HIS A 205 10.35 -34.34 4.71
C HIS A 205 10.38 -33.29 3.58
N PRO A 206 10.13 -33.63 2.30
CA PRO A 206 10.24 -32.68 1.18
C PRO A 206 9.02 -31.75 1.13
N CYS A 207 8.81 -30.94 2.17
CA CYS A 207 7.92 -29.79 2.12
C CYS A 207 8.70 -28.60 1.58
N THR A 208 8.17 -28.04 0.49
CA THR A 208 8.67 -26.91 -0.30
C THR A 208 9.04 -25.72 0.60
N PRO A 209 10.03 -24.86 0.23
CA PRO A 209 10.58 -23.87 1.16
C PRO A 209 9.51 -22.94 1.72
N CYS A 210 9.35 -22.95 3.04
CA CYS A 210 8.50 -22.01 3.77
C CYS A 210 9.10 -20.59 3.65
N ALA A 211 8.52 -19.80 2.76
CA ALA A 211 8.80 -18.37 2.60
C ALA A 211 8.86 -17.63 3.95
N PRO A 212 9.98 -16.98 4.33
CA PRO A 212 10.07 -16.28 5.61
C PRO A 212 9.09 -15.11 5.65
N ALA A 213 8.41 -14.92 6.79
CA ALA A 213 7.42 -13.85 6.99
C ALA A 213 7.98 -12.42 6.81
N LEU A 214 9.31 -12.30 6.69
CA LEU A 214 10.05 -11.06 6.55
C LEU A 214 9.96 -10.43 5.16
N SER A 215 9.55 -11.16 4.11
CA SER A 215 9.55 -10.69 2.71
C SER A 215 8.16 -10.65 2.06
N VAL A 216 7.09 -10.52 2.85
CA VAL A 216 5.72 -10.50 2.30
C VAL A 216 5.23 -9.09 2.00
N TRP A 217 4.69 -8.92 0.80
CA TRP A 217 4.23 -7.65 0.25
C TRP A 217 2.84 -7.79 -0.37
N THR A 218 2.04 -6.74 -0.27
CA THR A 218 0.71 -6.66 -0.89
C THR A 218 0.72 -5.62 -2.01
N PRO A 219 0.24 -5.93 -3.22
CA PRO A 219 0.18 -4.96 -4.30
C PRO A 219 -0.91 -3.90 -4.02
N LEU A 220 -0.63 -2.66 -4.40
CA LEU A 220 -1.59 -1.58 -4.47
C LEU A 220 -1.55 -0.99 -5.89
N TYR A 221 -2.74 -0.74 -6.43
CA TYR A 221 -2.92 -0.26 -7.79
C TYR A 221 -3.37 1.20 -7.74
N ALA A 222 -2.52 2.13 -8.18
CA ALA A 222 -2.92 3.54 -8.23
C ALA A 222 -3.86 3.75 -9.43
N LEU A 223 -5.15 3.86 -9.15
CA LEU A 223 -6.12 4.39 -10.09
C LEU A 223 -6.05 5.91 -10.01
N ARG A 224 -5.06 6.52 -10.67
CA ARG A 224 -5.00 7.98 -10.81
C ARG A 224 -5.56 8.36 -12.18
N PRO A 225 -6.69 9.07 -12.27
CA PRO A 225 -7.06 9.76 -13.49
C PRO A 225 -6.15 10.98 -13.61
N SER A 226 -5.06 10.85 -14.35
CA SER A 226 -4.35 12.03 -14.85
C SER A 226 -5.12 12.45 -16.10
N SER A 227 -5.76 13.62 -16.09
CA SER A 227 -6.47 14.25 -17.23
C SER A 227 -7.87 13.74 -17.62
N LEU A 228 -8.84 13.74 -16.70
CA LEU A 228 -10.24 13.93 -17.10
C LEU A 228 -10.66 15.34 -16.68
N SER A 229 -10.59 16.28 -17.62
CA SER A 229 -11.30 17.54 -17.57
C SER A 229 -12.79 17.24 -17.40
N VAL A 230 -13.34 17.53 -16.24
CA VAL A 230 -14.76 17.37 -15.92
C VAL A 230 -15.52 18.54 -16.55
N ASP A 231 -15.69 18.51 -17.87
CA ASP A 231 -16.60 19.39 -18.62
C ASP A 231 -17.44 18.56 -19.58
N THR A 232 -17.95 17.41 -19.10
CA THR A 232 -18.99 16.67 -19.81
C THR A 232 -20.27 16.76 -18.99
N PRO A 233 -21.34 17.40 -19.50
CA PRO A 233 -22.62 17.42 -18.83
C PRO A 233 -23.08 15.99 -18.59
N VAL A 234 -23.38 15.67 -17.34
CA VAL A 234 -24.03 14.42 -16.95
C VAL A 234 -25.39 14.39 -17.65
N PRO A 235 -25.71 13.38 -18.49
CA PRO A 235 -27.04 13.26 -19.05
C PRO A 235 -28.05 13.02 -17.91
N PRO A 236 -29.23 13.64 -17.94
CA PRO A 236 -30.23 13.46 -16.90
C PRO A 236 -30.63 11.99 -16.80
N ALA A 237 -30.78 11.51 -15.57
CA ALA A 237 -31.18 10.14 -15.27
C ALA A 237 -32.51 9.80 -15.99
N PRO A 238 -32.64 8.58 -16.55
CA PRO A 238 -33.89 8.15 -17.14
C PRO A 238 -34.97 8.12 -16.06
N GLN A 239 -36.07 8.83 -16.31
CA GLN A 239 -37.25 8.81 -15.46
C GLN A 239 -37.82 7.38 -15.45
N VAL A 240 -37.90 6.79 -14.27
CA VAL A 240 -38.53 5.49 -14.04
C VAL A 240 -40.03 5.65 -14.29
N SER A 241 -40.53 5.14 -15.42
CA SER A 241 -41.96 4.99 -15.64
C SER A 241 -42.49 3.89 -14.73
N GLN A 242 -43.33 4.26 -13.77
CA GLN A 242 -44.08 3.31 -12.96
C GLN A 242 -45.11 2.60 -13.84
N CYS A 243 -44.78 1.39 -14.30
CA CYS A 243 -45.77 0.44 -14.80
C CYS A 243 -45.93 -0.64 -13.72
N GLY A 244 -46.95 -0.49 -12.89
CA GLY A 244 -47.33 -1.50 -11.91
C GLY A 244 -48.07 -2.64 -12.60
N HIS A 245 -47.48 -3.84 -12.58
CA HIS A 245 -48.22 -5.10 -12.65
C HIS A 245 -47.55 -6.14 -11.72
N PRO A 246 -48.33 -6.88 -10.92
CA PRO A 246 -47.80 -7.80 -9.93
C PRO A 246 -47.26 -9.08 -10.57
N CYS A 247 -46.07 -9.50 -10.15
CA CYS A 247 -45.48 -10.79 -10.47
C CYS A 247 -46.30 -11.94 -9.84
N THR A 248 -46.80 -12.85 -10.66
CA THR A 248 -47.29 -14.18 -10.22
C THR A 248 -46.13 -15.14 -9.95
N PRO A 249 -46.25 -16.05 -8.96
CA PRO A 249 -45.18 -16.99 -8.61
C PRO A 249 -45.14 -18.19 -9.56
N CYS A 250 -43.94 -18.56 -10.01
CA CYS A 250 -43.70 -19.81 -10.74
C CYS A 250 -43.81 -21.02 -9.79
N ALA A 251 -44.69 -21.96 -10.11
CA ALA A 251 -44.76 -23.28 -9.50
C ALA A 251 -43.64 -24.21 -10.00
N PRO A 252 -43.24 -25.24 -9.25
CA PRO A 252 -42.22 -26.19 -9.67
C PRO A 252 -42.85 -27.34 -10.47
N SER A 253 -42.30 -27.65 -11.64
CA SER A 253 -42.61 -28.89 -12.36
C SER A 253 -41.50 -29.92 -12.12
N LEU A 254 -41.86 -30.96 -11.37
CA LEU A 254 -41.19 -32.26 -11.32
C LEU A 254 -41.56 -33.10 -12.55
N SER A 255 -40.71 -34.12 -12.81
CA SER A 255 -40.94 -35.36 -13.56
C SER A 255 -40.81 -35.26 -15.10
N VAL A 256 -40.20 -36.19 -15.86
CA VAL A 256 -39.58 -37.52 -15.63
C VAL A 256 -38.36 -37.63 -16.54
#